data_AF-A0A7C1JJJ0-F1
#
_entry.id   AF-A0A7C1JJJ0-F1
#
_cell.length_a   1.000
_cell.length_b   1.000
_cell.length_c   1.000
_cell.angle_alpha   90.00
_cell.angle_beta   90.00
_cell.angle_gamma   90.00
#
_symmetry.space_group_name_H-M   'P 1'
#
loop_
_entity.id
_entity.type
_entity.pdbx_description
1 polymer ?
#
loop_
_entity_poly.entity_id
_entity_poly.type
_entity_poly.pdbx_seq_one_letter_code
_entity_poly.pdbx_strand_id
1 'polypeptide(L)'
;MNTERSPIRLTEYSHGAGCGCKLSPRVLEDILRGQTVGRRSYPRLIVGNETRDDAAVYDLGNGTAVVSTTDFFMPIVDDPYEFGRIASANAISDVYAMGGEPMMALGILGWPIDKLGAELAAEVIRGSRDICQEAGIPLAGGHSIDTPEPIYGLAVTGTVELAYLKQNAAATPYNSIFLTKPLGVGIITTAHKRGIARPTDLAEAIRWMTRLNSIGPVLARMPGVTAMTDVTGFGLLGHALEVARASHVQIELDWSSLPLLPWVDAYVGMNAIPGGARRNWLSYGHQVEIRHHRRTSTGQSEHQLSLEQLWEVYKPYLAVLCDPQTSGGLIVCMSTVGGGEYEAEELLSSFGLSTIATPIGQTYELWEGDAHVVIVLPERNELSPDLSL
;
A
#
# COMPACT_ATOMS: atom_id res chain seq x y z
N MET A 1 -13.32 -34.39 -1.13
CA MET A 1 -12.02 -34.61 -0.45
C MET A 1 -12.02 -33.72 0.79
N ASN A 2 -11.61 -34.27 1.94
CA ASN A 2 -11.72 -33.66 3.27
C ASN A 2 -11.18 -32.22 3.30
N THR A 3 -12.05 -31.26 3.60
CA THR A 3 -11.74 -29.85 3.86
C THR A 3 -11.39 -29.64 5.34
N GLU A 4 -10.51 -30.46 5.90
CA GLU A 4 -9.90 -30.14 7.20
C GLU A 4 -8.70 -29.24 6.92
N ARG A 5 -8.87 -27.94 7.19
CA ARG A 5 -7.76 -26.97 7.17
C ARG A 5 -6.66 -27.47 8.11
N SER A 6 -5.41 -27.41 7.65
CA SER A 6 -4.23 -27.82 8.44
C SER A 6 -4.26 -27.16 9.83
N PRO A 7 -3.90 -27.87 10.92
CA PRO A 7 -3.80 -27.27 12.25
C PRO A 7 -2.61 -26.29 12.38
N ILE A 8 -1.70 -26.27 11.40
CA ILE A 8 -0.50 -25.42 11.40
C ILE A 8 -0.88 -24.00 10.94
N ARG A 9 -0.56 -23.00 11.77
CA ARG A 9 -0.84 -21.58 11.53
C ARG A 9 0.42 -20.87 11.05
N LEU A 10 0.49 -20.48 9.78
CA LEU A 10 1.70 -19.87 9.22
C LEU A 10 2.14 -18.59 9.94
N THR A 11 1.21 -17.83 10.53
CA THR A 11 1.57 -16.59 11.24
C THR A 11 2.39 -16.82 12.50
N GLU A 12 2.39 -18.03 13.07
CA GLU A 12 3.21 -18.42 14.23
C GLU A 12 4.70 -18.58 13.88
N TYR A 13 5.03 -18.65 12.58
CA TYR A 13 6.38 -18.82 12.07
C TYR A 13 6.96 -17.52 11.47
N SER A 14 6.34 -16.38 11.76
CA SER A 14 6.68 -15.07 11.18
C SER A 14 6.84 -14.02 12.28
N HIS A 15 8.05 -13.46 12.41
CA HIS A 15 8.28 -12.33 13.34
C HIS A 15 7.71 -11.00 12.82
N GLY A 16 7.46 -10.88 11.50
CA GLY A 16 6.98 -9.64 10.86
C GLY A 16 5.48 -9.63 10.53
N ALA A 17 4.92 -8.45 10.26
CA ALA A 17 3.52 -8.29 9.83
C ALA A 17 3.46 -7.91 8.33
N GLY A 18 3.76 -8.86 7.44
CA GLY A 18 3.66 -8.66 5.98
C GLY A 18 4.62 -7.60 5.46
N CYS A 19 4.17 -6.69 4.59
CA CYS A 19 4.97 -5.54 4.13
C CYS A 19 5.52 -4.67 5.28
N GLY A 20 4.97 -4.79 6.50
CA GLY A 20 5.55 -4.20 7.71
C GLY A 20 6.89 -4.80 8.16
N CYS A 21 7.36 -5.88 7.53
CA CYS A 21 8.70 -6.46 7.73
C CYS A 21 9.80 -5.76 6.91
N LYS A 22 9.46 -4.79 6.05
CA LYS A 22 10.43 -3.97 5.31
C LYS A 22 11.42 -3.33 6.29
N LEU A 23 12.70 -3.27 5.90
CA LEU A 23 13.71 -2.50 6.63
C LEU A 23 13.26 -1.04 6.69
N SER A 24 13.54 -0.36 7.81
CA SER A 24 13.17 1.05 7.91
C SER A 24 13.92 1.87 6.85
N PRO A 25 13.32 2.95 6.32
CA PRO A 25 13.98 3.79 5.32
C PRO A 25 15.39 4.25 5.73
N ARG A 26 15.58 4.54 7.03
CA ARG A 26 16.88 4.92 7.60
C ARG A 26 17.93 3.81 7.50
N VAL A 27 17.57 2.56 7.80
CA VAL A 27 18.50 1.42 7.70
C VAL A 27 18.86 1.16 6.24
N LEU A 28 17.89 1.25 5.33
CA LEU A 28 18.14 1.08 3.90
C LEU A 28 19.07 2.19 3.36
N GLU A 29 18.88 3.44 3.78
CA GLU A 29 19.76 4.54 3.43
C GLU A 29 21.19 4.30 3.91
N ASP A 30 21.37 3.84 5.15
CA ASP A 30 22.69 3.49 5.70
C ASP A 30 23.35 2.34 4.91
N ILE A 31 22.59 1.32 4.48
CA ILE A 31 23.09 0.20 3.65
C ILE A 31 23.56 0.71 2.28
N LEU A 32 22.80 1.60 1.65
CA LEU A 32 23.07 2.11 0.30
C LEU A 32 24.08 3.27 0.28
N ARG A 33 24.40 3.84 1.46
CA ARG A 33 25.25 5.03 1.59
C ARG A 33 26.62 4.80 0.96
N GLY A 34 27.02 5.71 0.06
CA GLY A 34 28.30 5.65 -0.63
C GLY A 34 28.37 4.67 -1.81
N GLN A 35 27.32 3.88 -2.08
CA GLN A 35 27.29 2.93 -3.20
C GLN A 35 26.83 3.52 -4.53
N THR A 36 26.43 4.80 -4.55
CA THR A 36 25.88 5.49 -5.74
C THR A 36 26.88 6.41 -6.45
N VAL A 37 28.05 6.67 -5.86
CA VAL A 37 29.05 7.58 -6.43
C VAL A 37 29.74 6.95 -7.64
N GLY A 38 29.74 7.63 -8.79
CA GLY A 38 30.47 7.23 -9.99
C GLY A 38 29.79 6.14 -10.84
N ARG A 39 28.49 5.86 -10.63
CA ARG A 39 27.76 4.88 -11.45
C ARG A 39 27.58 5.40 -12.88
N ARG A 40 27.72 4.49 -13.83
CA ARG A 40 27.43 4.72 -15.24
C ARG A 40 25.94 5.07 -15.40
N SER A 41 25.65 6.16 -16.09
CA SER A 41 24.27 6.50 -16.46
C SER A 41 23.74 5.49 -17.48
N TYR A 42 22.49 5.07 -17.31
CA TYR A 42 21.75 4.22 -18.23
C TYR A 42 20.54 5.00 -18.75
N PRO A 43 20.67 5.77 -19.86
CA PRO A 43 19.63 6.71 -20.30
C PRO A 43 18.26 6.09 -20.63
N ARG A 44 18.23 4.78 -20.90
CA ARG A 44 16.99 4.04 -21.16
C ARG A 44 16.30 3.53 -19.89
N LEU A 45 16.94 3.63 -18.72
CA LEU A 45 16.28 3.39 -17.45
C LEU A 45 15.54 4.67 -17.06
N ILE A 46 14.25 4.75 -17.41
CA ILE A 46 13.41 5.93 -17.20
C ILE A 46 13.13 6.11 -15.70
N VAL A 47 12.76 5.00 -15.05
CA VAL A 47 12.49 4.94 -13.62
C VAL A 47 13.47 3.96 -13.02
N GLY A 48 14.30 4.44 -12.10
CA GLY A 48 15.38 3.69 -11.48
C GLY A 48 15.42 3.94 -9.98
N ASN A 49 16.62 3.96 -9.40
CA ASN A 49 16.78 4.14 -7.95
C ASN A 49 16.71 5.61 -7.50
N GLU A 50 16.63 6.55 -8.44
CA GLU A 50 16.72 7.99 -8.17
C GLU A 50 15.38 8.56 -7.67
N THR A 51 14.29 8.10 -8.29
CA THR A 51 12.92 8.35 -7.86
C THR A 51 12.43 7.09 -7.15
N ARG A 52 11.95 7.22 -5.90
CA ARG A 52 11.44 6.08 -5.10
C ARG A 52 10.07 5.65 -5.64
N ASP A 53 10.05 5.16 -6.87
CA ASP A 53 8.86 4.70 -7.58
C ASP A 53 8.63 3.21 -7.35
N ASP A 54 7.46 2.72 -7.77
CA ASP A 54 7.00 1.37 -7.43
C ASP A 54 7.77 0.27 -8.20
N ALA A 55 8.30 0.57 -9.39
CA ALA A 55 9.04 -0.38 -10.21
C ALA A 55 10.14 0.26 -11.07
N ALA A 56 11.10 -0.56 -11.50
CA ALA A 56 12.08 -0.14 -12.49
C ALA A 56 11.46 -0.16 -13.90
N VAL A 57 11.68 0.90 -14.69
CA VAL A 57 11.13 1.03 -16.05
C VAL A 57 12.24 1.25 -17.07
N TYR A 58 12.34 0.36 -18.05
CA TYR A 58 13.37 0.38 -19.10
C TYR A 58 12.76 0.58 -20.49
N ASP A 59 13.09 1.68 -21.16
CA ASP A 59 12.69 2.00 -22.53
C ASP A 59 13.31 1.03 -23.55
N LEU A 60 12.46 0.43 -24.39
CA LEU A 60 12.90 -0.44 -25.48
C LEU A 60 13.28 0.34 -26.76
N GLY A 61 12.97 1.64 -26.81
CA GLY A 61 13.26 2.53 -27.95
C GLY A 61 12.23 2.45 -29.08
N ASN A 62 11.08 1.85 -28.84
CA ASN A 62 10.00 1.65 -29.81
C ASN A 62 8.64 2.22 -29.34
N GLY A 63 8.63 3.03 -28.28
CA GLY A 63 7.41 3.56 -27.66
C GLY A 63 6.85 2.71 -26.52
N THR A 64 7.46 1.56 -26.23
CA THR A 64 7.11 0.68 -25.12
C THR A 64 8.30 0.54 -24.16
N ALA A 65 8.00 0.35 -22.87
CA ALA A 65 8.98 0.04 -21.84
C ALA A 65 8.66 -1.28 -21.14
N VAL A 66 9.70 -1.91 -20.60
CA VAL A 66 9.60 -3.03 -19.66
C VAL A 66 9.47 -2.46 -18.26
N VAL A 67 8.51 -2.98 -17.49
CA VAL A 67 8.35 -2.73 -16.06
C VAL A 67 8.85 -3.97 -15.31
N SER A 68 9.74 -3.80 -14.34
CA SER A 68 10.27 -4.90 -13.55
C SER A 68 10.22 -4.55 -12.06
N THR A 69 9.62 -5.42 -11.27
CA THR A 69 9.51 -5.28 -9.82
C THR A 69 9.71 -6.62 -9.12
N THR A 70 9.96 -6.55 -7.81
CA THR A 70 10.00 -7.71 -6.93
C THR A 70 9.48 -7.31 -5.54
N ASP A 71 8.56 -8.09 -5.00
CA ASP A 71 8.19 -7.98 -3.58
C ASP A 71 7.95 -9.37 -3.00
N PHE A 72 8.36 -9.56 -1.74
CA PHE A 72 8.23 -10.81 -1.00
C PHE A 72 8.26 -10.54 0.49
N PHE A 73 7.49 -11.31 1.25
CA PHE A 73 7.35 -11.10 2.69
C PHE A 73 7.01 -12.41 3.42
N MET A 74 7.01 -12.34 4.75
CA MET A 74 6.61 -13.45 5.62
C MET A 74 5.08 -13.51 5.78
N PRO A 75 4.51 -14.68 6.13
CA PRO A 75 3.07 -14.86 6.26
C PRO A 75 2.35 -13.85 7.15
N ILE A 76 1.20 -13.38 6.66
CA ILE A 76 0.26 -12.49 7.36
C ILE A 76 -1.09 -13.13 7.69
N VAL A 77 -1.34 -14.29 7.10
CA VAL A 77 -2.53 -15.13 7.33
C VAL A 77 -2.07 -16.55 7.57
N ASP A 78 -2.89 -17.32 8.26
CA ASP A 78 -2.55 -18.69 8.66
C ASP A 78 -2.61 -19.67 7.49
N ASP A 79 -3.52 -19.43 6.55
CA ASP A 79 -3.76 -20.32 5.43
C ASP A 79 -2.68 -20.16 4.34
N PRO A 80 -1.95 -21.23 3.97
CA PRO A 80 -0.87 -21.15 2.99
C PRO A 80 -1.35 -20.73 1.59
N TYR A 81 -2.54 -21.19 1.19
CA TYR A 81 -3.10 -20.85 -0.11
C TYR A 81 -3.43 -19.36 -0.18
N GLU A 82 -4.13 -18.81 0.82
CA GLU A 82 -4.41 -17.37 0.88
C GLU A 82 -3.12 -16.54 1.00
N PHE A 83 -2.11 -17.00 1.74
CA PHE A 83 -0.81 -16.32 1.80
C PHE A 83 -0.16 -16.21 0.41
N GLY A 84 -0.11 -17.31 -0.35
CA GLY A 84 0.41 -17.32 -1.72
C GLY A 84 -0.35 -16.37 -2.65
N ARG A 85 -1.67 -16.30 -2.51
CA ARG A 85 -2.52 -15.36 -3.26
C ARG A 85 -2.17 -13.91 -2.93
N ILE A 86 -2.12 -13.56 -1.64
CA ILE A 86 -1.89 -12.18 -1.21
C ILE A 86 -0.48 -11.70 -1.60
N ALA A 87 0.55 -12.53 -1.38
CA ALA A 87 1.92 -12.20 -1.77
C ALA A 87 2.06 -11.96 -3.28
N SER A 88 1.34 -12.74 -4.08
CA SER A 88 1.35 -12.59 -5.53
C SER A 88 0.60 -11.35 -5.99
N ALA A 89 -0.58 -11.07 -5.42
CA ALA A 89 -1.35 -9.87 -5.72
C ALA A 89 -0.56 -8.59 -5.38
N ASN A 90 0.13 -8.59 -4.23
CA ASN A 90 1.00 -7.49 -3.83
C ASN A 90 2.15 -7.28 -4.83
N ALA A 91 2.90 -8.33 -5.18
CA ALA A 91 4.04 -8.20 -6.08
C ALA A 91 3.66 -7.80 -7.52
N ILE A 92 2.44 -8.13 -7.96
CA ILE A 92 1.91 -7.69 -9.27
C ILE A 92 1.44 -6.21 -9.22
N SER A 93 1.07 -5.72 -8.03
CA SER A 93 0.50 -4.38 -7.82
C SER A 93 1.38 -3.26 -8.39
N ASP A 94 2.69 -3.31 -8.15
CA ASP A 94 3.62 -2.28 -8.65
C ASP A 94 3.57 -2.13 -10.18
N VAL A 95 3.38 -3.22 -10.92
CA VAL A 95 3.23 -3.13 -12.39
C VAL A 95 1.97 -2.36 -12.76
N TYR A 96 0.87 -2.62 -12.07
CA TYR A 96 -0.38 -1.88 -12.29
C TYR A 96 -0.29 -0.41 -11.86
N ALA A 97 0.45 -0.11 -10.79
CA ALA A 97 0.69 1.24 -10.29
C ALA A 97 1.41 2.13 -11.31
N MET A 98 2.32 1.54 -12.10
CA MET A 98 2.97 2.22 -13.24
C MET A 98 2.07 2.38 -14.48
N GLY A 99 0.83 1.88 -14.44
CA GLY A 99 -0.06 1.78 -15.60
C GLY A 99 0.31 0.65 -16.58
N GLY A 100 1.16 -0.28 -16.15
CA GLY A 100 1.65 -1.39 -16.96
C GLY A 100 0.78 -2.64 -16.89
N GLU A 101 0.88 -3.46 -17.93
CA GLU A 101 0.25 -4.77 -17.99
C GLU A 101 1.29 -5.84 -17.62
N PRO A 102 1.03 -6.70 -16.63
CA PRO A 102 1.94 -7.78 -16.28
C PRO A 102 2.00 -8.81 -17.42
N MET A 103 3.17 -9.42 -17.64
CA MET A 103 3.38 -10.44 -18.68
C MET A 103 3.73 -11.80 -18.12
N MET A 104 4.54 -11.85 -17.06
CA MET A 104 5.00 -13.09 -16.42
C MET A 104 5.51 -12.83 -15.00
N ALA A 105 5.56 -13.88 -14.19
CA ALA A 105 6.15 -13.83 -12.86
C ALA A 105 7.04 -15.05 -12.57
N LEU A 106 8.03 -14.84 -11.70
CA LEU A 106 8.91 -15.88 -11.16
C LEU A 106 8.74 -15.94 -9.63
N GLY A 107 8.51 -17.13 -9.09
CA GLY A 107 8.38 -17.34 -7.66
C GLY A 107 9.70 -17.19 -6.91
N ILE A 108 9.66 -16.52 -5.75
CA ILE A 108 10.77 -16.44 -4.80
C ILE A 108 10.29 -17.11 -3.51
N LEU A 109 10.89 -18.25 -3.16
CA LEU A 109 10.48 -19.06 -2.01
C LEU A 109 11.64 -19.32 -1.04
N GLY A 110 11.51 -18.84 0.18
CA GLY A 110 12.27 -19.34 1.33
C GLY A 110 11.36 -20.22 2.17
N TRP A 111 11.74 -21.46 2.47
CA TRP A 111 10.87 -22.37 3.21
C TRP A 111 11.63 -23.24 4.21
N PRO A 112 11.23 -23.28 5.50
CA PRO A 112 11.84 -24.14 6.51
C PRO A 112 11.33 -25.57 6.34
N ILE A 113 11.94 -26.34 5.43
CA ILE A 113 11.40 -27.64 4.99
C ILE A 113 11.23 -28.66 6.14
N ASP A 114 12.12 -28.60 7.14
CA ASP A 114 12.08 -29.48 8.31
C ASP A 114 10.96 -29.10 9.30
N LYS A 115 10.46 -27.86 9.25
CA LYS A 115 9.41 -27.36 10.16
C LYS A 115 8.04 -27.30 9.50
N LEU A 116 7.99 -26.85 8.25
CA LEU A 116 6.80 -26.70 7.44
C LEU A 116 6.96 -27.65 6.25
N GLY A 117 6.20 -28.75 6.23
CA GLY A 117 6.30 -29.76 5.17
C GLY A 117 6.11 -29.19 3.76
N ALA A 118 6.59 -29.92 2.75
CA ALA A 118 6.52 -29.52 1.34
C ALA A 118 5.09 -29.30 0.83
N GLU A 119 4.12 -29.99 1.42
CA GLU A 119 2.70 -29.89 1.09
C GLU A 119 2.15 -28.49 1.35
N LEU A 120 2.58 -27.84 2.44
CA LEU A 120 2.19 -26.46 2.74
C LEU A 120 2.82 -25.46 1.77
N ALA A 121 4.09 -25.69 1.38
CA ALA A 121 4.72 -24.89 0.33
C ALA A 121 3.98 -25.04 -1.01
N ALA A 122 3.54 -26.25 -1.35
CA ALA A 122 2.76 -26.50 -2.56
C ALA A 122 1.43 -25.72 -2.57
N GLU A 123 0.78 -25.59 -1.41
CA GLU A 123 -0.44 -24.77 -1.29
C GLU A 123 -0.17 -23.27 -1.48
N VAL A 124 0.96 -22.75 -0.98
CA VAL A 124 1.40 -21.36 -1.27
C VAL A 124 1.59 -21.16 -2.78
N ILE A 125 2.29 -22.08 -3.45
CA ILE A 125 2.49 -22.01 -4.90
C ILE A 125 1.17 -22.15 -5.67
N ARG A 126 0.22 -22.96 -5.19
CA ARG A 126 -1.11 -23.09 -5.77
C ARG A 126 -1.87 -21.78 -5.70
N GLY A 127 -1.88 -21.12 -4.54
CA GLY A 127 -2.49 -19.80 -4.37
C GLY A 127 -1.87 -18.74 -5.28
N SER A 128 -0.54 -18.74 -5.39
CA SER A 128 0.15 -17.85 -6.30
C SER A 128 -0.26 -18.05 -7.76
N ARG A 129 -0.30 -19.31 -8.20
CA ARG A 129 -0.66 -19.66 -9.57
C ARG A 129 -2.07 -19.20 -9.92
N ASP A 130 -3.02 -19.34 -9.00
CA ASP A 130 -4.40 -18.93 -9.22
C ASP A 130 -4.52 -17.40 -9.37
N ILE A 131 -3.77 -16.61 -8.60
CA ILE A 131 -3.71 -15.14 -8.77
C ILE A 131 -2.99 -14.73 -10.06
N CYS A 132 -1.89 -15.39 -10.41
CA CYS A 132 -1.24 -15.15 -11.71
C CYS A 132 -2.19 -15.45 -12.87
N GLN A 133 -2.97 -16.53 -12.78
CA GLN A 133 -3.99 -16.87 -13.77
C GLN A 133 -5.11 -15.81 -13.84
N GLU A 134 -5.58 -15.29 -12.69
CA GLU A 134 -6.55 -14.19 -12.64
C GLU A 134 -5.99 -12.91 -13.28
N ALA A 135 -4.69 -12.64 -13.11
CA ALA A 135 -3.96 -11.55 -13.75
C ALA A 135 -3.64 -11.81 -15.25
N GLY A 136 -3.97 -12.99 -15.77
CA GLY A 136 -3.71 -13.36 -17.16
C GLY A 136 -2.25 -13.69 -17.49
N ILE A 137 -1.42 -14.00 -16.49
CA ILE A 137 0.02 -14.26 -16.65
C ILE A 137 0.44 -15.66 -16.18
N PRO A 138 1.50 -16.24 -16.76
CA PRO A 138 2.08 -17.47 -16.24
C PRO A 138 2.97 -17.21 -15.01
N LEU A 139 2.86 -18.11 -14.02
CA LEU A 139 3.91 -18.32 -13.03
C LEU A 139 4.99 -19.23 -13.64
N ALA A 140 6.03 -18.62 -14.21
CA ALA A 140 6.99 -19.25 -15.12
C ALA A 140 8.20 -19.89 -14.42
N GLY A 141 7.98 -20.54 -13.29
CA GLY A 141 9.03 -21.10 -12.43
C GLY A 141 9.44 -20.16 -11.32
N GLY A 142 10.72 -20.19 -10.92
CA GLY A 142 11.22 -19.43 -9.79
C GLY A 142 12.49 -20.00 -9.18
N HIS A 143 12.83 -19.53 -7.99
CA HIS A 143 13.93 -20.06 -7.19
C HIS A 143 13.47 -20.30 -5.75
N SER A 144 13.95 -21.40 -5.16
CA SER A 144 13.63 -21.78 -3.79
C SER A 144 14.89 -22.09 -2.99
N ILE A 145 14.92 -21.67 -1.72
CA ILE A 145 15.98 -21.95 -0.76
C ILE A 145 15.39 -22.43 0.56
N ASP A 146 16.18 -23.22 1.31
CA ASP A 146 15.85 -23.56 2.69
C ASP A 146 16.18 -22.36 3.60
N THR A 147 15.22 -21.95 4.43
CA THR A 147 15.34 -20.78 5.30
C THR A 147 14.71 -21.04 6.67
N PRO A 148 15.18 -20.39 7.76
CA PRO A 148 14.59 -20.58 9.08
C PRO A 148 13.11 -20.17 9.21
N GLU A 149 12.66 -19.26 8.35
CA GLU A 149 11.31 -18.68 8.30
C GLU A 149 10.71 -18.79 6.88
N PRO A 150 9.39 -18.98 6.74
CA PRO A 150 8.73 -18.97 5.45
C PRO A 150 8.71 -17.56 4.86
N ILE A 151 9.14 -17.43 3.61
CA ILE A 151 9.14 -16.19 2.83
C ILE A 151 8.62 -16.52 1.43
N TYR A 152 7.68 -15.71 0.93
CA TYR A 152 7.18 -15.88 -0.42
C TYR A 152 6.87 -14.56 -1.10
N GLY A 153 7.03 -14.53 -2.41
CA GLY A 153 6.64 -13.44 -3.29
C GLY A 153 7.05 -13.70 -4.72
N LEU A 154 7.00 -12.65 -5.55
CA LEU A 154 7.27 -12.76 -6.98
C LEU A 154 8.27 -11.70 -7.44
N ALA A 155 9.07 -12.05 -8.44
CA ALA A 155 9.61 -11.10 -9.38
C ALA A 155 8.66 -11.03 -10.58
N VAL A 156 8.15 -9.84 -10.89
CA VAL A 156 7.14 -9.64 -11.94
C VAL A 156 7.73 -8.77 -13.05
N THR A 157 7.47 -9.18 -14.29
CA THR A 157 7.81 -8.41 -15.48
C THR A 157 6.54 -8.06 -16.23
N GLY A 158 6.39 -6.79 -16.57
CA GLY A 158 5.29 -6.25 -17.36
C GLY A 158 5.78 -5.35 -18.47
N THR A 159 4.82 -4.78 -19.20
CA THR A 159 5.07 -3.78 -20.24
C THR A 159 4.13 -2.61 -20.11
N VAL A 160 4.58 -1.44 -20.57
CA VAL A 160 3.76 -0.23 -20.61
C VAL A 160 4.10 0.56 -21.86
N GLU A 161 3.08 1.10 -22.53
CA GLU A 161 3.31 2.11 -23.56
C GLU A 161 3.75 3.41 -22.88
N LEU A 162 4.84 4.01 -23.33
CA LEU A 162 5.43 5.18 -22.67
C LEU A 162 4.45 6.36 -22.54
N ALA A 163 3.49 6.47 -23.47
CA ALA A 163 2.45 7.50 -23.43
C ALA A 163 1.47 7.34 -22.24
N TYR A 164 1.39 6.15 -21.66
CA TYR A 164 0.49 5.82 -20.54
C TYR A 164 1.24 5.45 -19.27
N LEU A 165 2.57 5.53 -19.25
CA LEU A 165 3.35 5.37 -18.03
C LEU A 165 2.91 6.39 -16.99
N LYS A 166 2.50 5.92 -15.81
CA LYS A 166 2.24 6.77 -14.64
C LYS A 166 3.38 6.64 -13.66
N GLN A 167 3.75 7.77 -13.07
CA GLN A 167 4.75 7.88 -12.01
C GLN A 167 4.08 8.56 -10.82
N ASN A 168 4.66 8.40 -9.63
CA ASN A 168 4.22 9.14 -8.45
C ASN A 168 4.59 10.64 -8.46
N ALA A 169 5.43 11.07 -9.42
CA ALA A 169 6.04 12.40 -9.49
C ALA A 169 5.35 13.41 -10.41
N ALA A 170 4.12 13.12 -10.86
CA ALA A 170 3.44 13.90 -11.89
C ALA A 170 2.10 14.52 -11.43
N ALA A 171 1.80 14.52 -10.14
CA ALA A 171 0.59 15.15 -9.63
C ALA A 171 0.66 16.66 -9.84
N THR A 172 -0.46 17.28 -10.22
CA THR A 172 -0.56 18.74 -10.36
C THR A 172 -1.40 19.29 -9.23
N PRO A 173 -1.31 20.60 -8.91
CA PRO A 173 -2.28 21.24 -8.03
C PRO A 173 -3.72 21.01 -8.50
N TYR A 174 -4.63 20.96 -7.53
CA TYR A 174 -6.07 20.79 -7.73
C TYR A 174 -6.47 19.47 -8.40
N ASN A 175 -5.68 18.41 -8.21
CA ASN A 175 -6.08 17.05 -8.51
C ASN A 175 -6.89 16.47 -7.36
N SER A 176 -7.99 15.82 -7.67
CA SER A 176 -8.73 15.01 -6.72
C SER A 176 -8.05 13.66 -6.55
N ILE A 177 -8.03 13.18 -5.32
CA ILE A 177 -7.29 11.98 -4.94
C ILE A 177 -8.31 10.87 -4.70
N PHE A 178 -8.16 9.75 -5.39
CA PHE A 178 -8.98 8.55 -5.19
C PHE A 178 -8.15 7.43 -4.57
N LEU A 179 -8.83 6.51 -3.89
CA LEU A 179 -8.24 5.30 -3.32
C LEU A 179 -9.05 4.06 -3.73
N THR A 180 -8.39 3.06 -4.33
CA THR A 180 -9.10 1.91 -4.93
C THR A 180 -9.32 0.71 -4.01
N LYS A 181 -8.87 0.78 -2.76
CA LYS A 181 -9.16 -0.21 -1.71
C LYS A 181 -9.30 0.46 -0.34
N PRO A 182 -10.15 -0.08 0.56
CA PRO A 182 -10.27 0.44 1.92
C PRO A 182 -9.01 0.18 2.77
N LEU A 183 -8.84 0.99 3.81
CA LEU A 183 -7.75 0.91 4.78
C LEU A 183 -8.06 -0.01 5.96
N GLY A 184 -7.02 -0.44 6.66
CA GLY A 184 -7.10 -1.14 7.95
C GLY A 184 -6.69 -2.61 7.91
N VAL A 185 -6.05 -3.05 6.82
CA VAL A 185 -5.58 -4.43 6.65
C VAL A 185 -4.58 -4.83 7.74
N GLY A 186 -3.61 -3.97 8.07
CA GLY A 186 -2.60 -4.24 9.07
C GLY A 186 -3.19 -4.33 10.49
N ILE A 187 -4.23 -3.56 10.77
CA ILE A 187 -5.00 -3.62 12.01
C ILE A 187 -5.75 -4.96 12.12
N ILE A 188 -6.51 -5.36 11.09
CA ILE A 188 -7.26 -6.63 11.12
C ILE A 188 -6.33 -7.84 11.19
N THR A 189 -5.23 -7.84 10.44
CA THR A 189 -4.24 -8.93 10.50
C THR A 189 -3.52 -8.97 11.85
N THR A 190 -3.29 -7.84 12.50
CA THR A 190 -2.78 -7.79 13.88
C THR A 190 -3.80 -8.35 14.88
N ALA A 191 -5.08 -8.00 14.74
CA ALA A 191 -6.16 -8.57 15.53
C ALA A 191 -6.25 -10.09 15.34
N HIS A 192 -6.03 -10.59 14.11
CA HIS A 192 -6.01 -12.02 13.81
C HIS A 192 -4.83 -12.74 14.48
N LYS A 193 -3.63 -12.17 14.41
CA LYS A 193 -2.45 -12.70 15.10
C LYS A 193 -2.66 -12.79 16.62
N ARG A 194 -3.42 -11.85 17.19
CA ARG A 194 -3.81 -11.85 18.62
C ARG A 194 -4.99 -12.75 18.95
N GLY A 195 -5.62 -13.38 17.97
CA GLY A 195 -6.78 -14.26 18.16
C GLY A 195 -8.09 -13.52 18.49
N ILE A 196 -8.18 -12.22 18.20
CA ILE A 196 -9.38 -11.39 18.50
C ILE A 196 -10.14 -10.94 17.24
N ALA A 197 -9.58 -11.14 16.05
CA ALA A 197 -10.30 -10.85 14.80
C ALA A 197 -11.47 -11.83 14.59
N ARG A 198 -12.63 -11.30 14.18
CA ARG A 198 -13.74 -12.16 13.78
C ARG A 198 -13.42 -12.80 12.42
N PRO A 199 -13.82 -14.06 12.18
CA PRO A 199 -13.54 -14.72 10.91
C PRO A 199 -14.06 -13.96 9.68
N THR A 200 -15.20 -13.27 9.80
CA THR A 200 -15.78 -12.46 8.73
C THR A 200 -14.92 -11.26 8.36
N ASP A 201 -14.30 -10.60 9.34
CA ASP A 201 -13.50 -9.40 9.12
C ASP A 201 -12.15 -9.76 8.49
N LEU A 202 -11.56 -10.87 8.93
CA LEU A 202 -10.37 -11.42 8.30
C LEU A 202 -10.66 -11.85 6.86
N ALA A 203 -11.79 -12.53 6.61
CA ALA A 203 -12.17 -12.94 5.27
C ALA A 203 -12.35 -11.73 4.34
N GLU A 204 -12.95 -10.64 4.85
CA GLU A 204 -13.10 -9.39 4.10
C GLU A 204 -11.74 -8.72 3.82
N ALA A 205 -10.83 -8.69 4.79
CA ALA A 205 -9.46 -8.22 4.57
C ALA A 205 -8.74 -9.06 3.51
N ILE A 206 -8.83 -10.40 3.57
CA ILE A 206 -8.26 -11.32 2.56
C ILE A 206 -8.86 -11.04 1.18
N ARG A 207 -10.18 -10.83 1.08
CA ARG A 207 -10.85 -10.49 -0.18
C ARG A 207 -10.27 -9.23 -0.82
N TRP A 208 -10.00 -8.19 -0.05
CA TRP A 208 -9.37 -6.96 -0.55
C TRP A 208 -7.89 -7.13 -0.87
N MET A 209 -7.14 -7.87 -0.04
CA MET A 209 -5.72 -8.14 -0.29
C MET A 209 -5.49 -9.01 -1.53
N THR A 210 -6.44 -9.88 -1.88
CA THR A 210 -6.35 -10.76 -3.06
C THR A 210 -6.97 -10.14 -4.32
N ARG A 211 -7.65 -9.00 -4.21
CA ARG A 211 -8.17 -8.26 -5.36
C ARG A 211 -7.02 -7.59 -6.12
N LEU A 212 -6.86 -7.92 -7.39
CA LEU A 212 -5.83 -7.31 -8.24
C LEU A 212 -6.15 -5.83 -8.52
N ASN A 213 -5.09 -5.01 -8.60
CA ASN A 213 -5.18 -3.61 -9.04
C ASN A 213 -5.27 -3.48 -10.57
N SER A 214 -5.95 -4.42 -11.26
CA SER A 214 -6.05 -4.48 -12.73
C SER A 214 -6.74 -3.28 -13.38
N ILE A 215 -7.36 -2.42 -12.57
CA ILE A 215 -7.88 -1.12 -13.01
C ILE A 215 -6.76 -0.11 -13.37
N GLY A 216 -5.55 -0.30 -12.84
CA GLY A 216 -4.42 0.63 -13.01
C GLY A 216 -4.14 1.00 -14.47
N PRO A 217 -3.91 0.04 -15.38
CA PRO A 217 -3.69 0.32 -16.81
C PRO A 217 -4.87 1.02 -17.50
N VAL A 218 -6.09 0.80 -17.02
CA VAL A 218 -7.29 1.46 -17.58
C VAL A 218 -7.35 2.93 -17.12
N LEU A 219 -7.11 3.18 -15.83
CA LEU A 219 -6.97 4.54 -15.28
C LEU A 219 -5.80 5.29 -15.93
N ALA A 220 -4.69 4.63 -16.17
CA ALA A 220 -3.49 5.22 -16.77
C ALA A 220 -3.75 5.80 -18.19
N ARG A 221 -4.71 5.24 -18.92
CA ARG A 221 -5.12 5.73 -20.25
C ARG A 221 -6.09 6.91 -20.18
N MET A 222 -6.64 7.23 -19.01
CA MET A 222 -7.48 8.42 -18.85
C MET A 222 -6.63 9.69 -18.93
N PRO A 223 -6.99 10.67 -19.79
CA PRO A 223 -6.22 11.91 -19.94
C PRO A 223 -6.06 12.70 -18.63
N GLY A 224 -7.05 12.61 -17.73
CA GLY A 224 -7.04 13.34 -16.46
C GLY A 224 -6.17 12.71 -15.37
N VAL A 225 -5.75 11.45 -15.47
CA VAL A 225 -4.89 10.83 -14.44
C VAL A 225 -3.47 11.36 -14.61
N THR A 226 -2.99 12.08 -13.62
CA THR A 226 -1.69 12.76 -13.64
C THR A 226 -0.61 11.93 -12.96
N ALA A 227 -0.91 11.36 -11.80
CA ALA A 227 -0.03 10.48 -11.02
C ALA A 227 -0.80 9.29 -10.47
N MET A 228 -0.08 8.19 -10.25
CA MET A 228 -0.60 6.97 -9.67
C MET A 228 0.52 6.26 -8.92
N THR A 229 0.17 5.63 -7.80
CA THR A 229 1.04 4.76 -6.99
C THR A 229 0.15 3.81 -6.19
N ASP A 230 0.70 2.80 -5.53
CA ASP A 230 -0.06 1.96 -4.62
C ASP A 230 0.22 2.24 -3.13
N VAL A 231 -0.70 1.85 -2.26
CA VAL A 231 -0.55 1.99 -0.81
C VAL A 231 -0.12 0.65 -0.24
N THR A 232 1.12 0.56 0.24
CA THR A 232 1.65 -0.66 0.84
C THR A 232 2.19 -0.45 2.26
N GLY A 233 3.47 -0.73 2.48
CA GLY A 233 4.09 -0.87 3.81
C GLY A 233 4.18 0.44 4.60
N PHE A 234 4.21 1.58 3.93
CA PHE A 234 4.30 2.90 4.57
C PHE A 234 2.95 3.48 4.99
N GLY A 235 1.83 2.80 4.66
CA GLY A 235 0.48 3.29 4.91
C GLY A 235 0.12 4.48 4.03
N LEU A 236 -1.15 4.90 4.09
CA LEU A 236 -1.67 5.96 3.22
C LEU A 236 -0.85 7.25 3.32
N LEU A 237 -0.53 7.67 4.56
CA LEU A 237 0.23 8.90 4.78
C LEU A 237 1.64 8.85 4.17
N GLY A 238 2.32 7.71 4.27
CA GLY A 238 3.66 7.57 3.72
C GLY A 238 3.68 7.70 2.20
N HIS A 239 2.78 6.97 1.52
CA HIS A 239 2.69 7.02 0.04
C HIS A 239 2.14 8.36 -0.46
N ALA A 240 1.18 8.98 0.24
CA ALA A 240 0.74 10.33 -0.07
C ALA A 240 1.89 11.36 0.05
N LEU A 241 2.76 11.23 1.05
CA LEU A 241 3.96 12.08 1.18
C LEU A 241 4.99 11.84 0.08
N GLU A 242 5.09 10.62 -0.46
CA GLU A 242 5.95 10.35 -1.62
C GLU A 242 5.43 11.08 -2.86
N VAL A 243 4.12 11.01 -3.13
CA VAL A 243 3.48 11.78 -4.22
C VAL A 243 3.67 13.28 -4.02
N ALA A 244 3.38 13.80 -2.82
CA ALA A 244 3.52 15.22 -2.49
C ALA A 244 4.94 15.74 -2.77
N ARG A 245 5.96 15.01 -2.29
CA ARG A 245 7.38 15.38 -2.47
C ARG A 245 7.83 15.30 -3.91
N ALA A 246 7.52 14.20 -4.59
CA ALA A 246 7.97 13.97 -5.95
C ALA A 246 7.31 14.94 -6.95
N SER A 247 6.08 15.36 -6.66
CA SER A 247 5.29 16.26 -7.50
C SER A 247 5.37 17.73 -7.07
N HIS A 248 6.05 18.05 -5.97
CA HIS A 248 6.09 19.40 -5.38
C HIS A 248 4.70 20.02 -5.15
N VAL A 249 3.81 19.27 -4.50
CA VAL A 249 2.46 19.72 -4.12
C VAL A 249 2.19 19.51 -2.63
N GLN A 250 1.20 20.22 -2.09
CA GLN A 250 0.57 19.84 -0.83
C GLN A 250 -0.54 18.83 -1.13
N ILE A 251 -0.70 17.80 -0.31
CA ILE A 251 -1.86 16.90 -0.37
C ILE A 251 -2.72 17.11 0.87
N GLU A 252 -4.01 17.34 0.70
CA GLU A 252 -4.99 17.33 1.79
C GLU A 252 -5.84 16.07 1.69
N LEU A 253 -6.00 15.35 2.80
CA LEU A 253 -6.86 14.17 2.91
C LEU A 253 -7.96 14.44 3.94
N ASP A 254 -9.20 14.13 3.59
CA ASP A 254 -10.35 14.22 4.50
C ASP A 254 -10.60 12.85 5.14
N TRP A 255 -10.45 12.78 6.46
CA TRP A 255 -10.69 11.56 7.23
C TRP A 255 -12.10 11.00 7.00
N SER A 256 -13.11 11.87 6.90
CA SER A 256 -14.51 11.45 6.78
C SER A 256 -14.81 10.77 5.45
N SER A 257 -13.97 11.00 4.45
CA SER A 257 -14.08 10.45 3.10
C SER A 257 -13.25 9.18 2.92
N LEU A 258 -12.42 8.78 3.90
CA LEU A 258 -11.56 7.61 3.77
C LEU A 258 -12.36 6.30 3.81
N PRO A 259 -12.19 5.41 2.82
CA PRO A 259 -12.80 4.10 2.88
C PRO A 259 -12.06 3.22 3.90
N LEU A 260 -12.78 2.72 4.91
CA LEU A 260 -12.23 1.85 5.94
C LEU A 260 -12.84 0.46 5.86
N LEU A 261 -12.04 -0.57 6.18
CA LEU A 261 -12.59 -1.90 6.41
C LEU A 261 -13.52 -1.87 7.63
N PRO A 262 -14.58 -2.70 7.66
CA PRO A 262 -15.49 -2.76 8.79
C PRO A 262 -14.73 -3.04 10.10
N TRP A 263 -15.14 -2.39 11.19
CA TRP A 263 -14.67 -2.63 12.57
C TRP A 263 -13.20 -2.29 12.86
N VAL A 264 -12.53 -1.59 11.94
CA VAL A 264 -11.15 -1.12 12.13
C VAL A 264 -11.04 -0.23 13.38
N ASP A 265 -11.99 0.67 13.59
CA ASP A 265 -12.11 1.53 14.77
C ASP A 265 -12.18 0.72 16.08
N ALA A 266 -13.00 -0.33 16.12
CA ALA A 266 -13.12 -1.21 17.27
C ALA A 266 -11.80 -1.93 17.57
N TYR A 267 -11.10 -2.43 16.54
CA TYR A 267 -9.80 -3.08 16.69
C TYR A 267 -8.70 -2.12 17.13
N VAL A 268 -8.73 -0.86 16.66
CA VAL A 268 -7.86 0.21 17.18
C VAL A 268 -8.14 0.49 18.65
N GLY A 269 -9.41 0.52 19.06
CA GLY A 269 -9.84 0.63 20.47
C GLY A 269 -9.32 -0.53 21.34
N MET A 270 -9.25 -1.74 20.79
CA MET A 270 -8.63 -2.91 21.41
C MET A 270 -7.09 -2.92 21.32
N ASN A 271 -6.49 -1.80 20.88
CA ASN A 271 -5.05 -1.62 20.70
C ASN A 271 -4.40 -2.64 19.74
N ALA A 272 -5.17 -3.20 18.80
CA ALA A 272 -4.72 -4.15 17.77
C ALA A 272 -3.97 -3.45 16.62
N ILE A 273 -3.02 -2.60 16.98
CA ILE A 273 -2.27 -1.75 16.04
C ILE A 273 -0.94 -2.45 15.73
N PRO A 274 -0.56 -2.62 14.45
CA PRO A 274 0.74 -3.17 14.11
C PRO A 274 1.85 -2.22 14.53
N GLY A 275 2.97 -2.78 14.99
CA GLY A 275 4.16 -1.98 15.33
C GLY A 275 4.69 -1.14 14.15
N GLY A 276 4.37 -1.53 12.91
CA GLY A 276 4.64 -0.75 11.70
C GLY A 276 3.99 0.63 11.71
N ALA A 277 2.75 0.78 12.17
CA ALA A 277 2.04 2.06 12.12
C ALA A 277 2.73 3.16 12.93
N ARG A 278 3.14 2.85 14.17
CA ARG A 278 3.87 3.80 15.00
C ARG A 278 5.26 4.11 14.43
N ARG A 279 5.95 3.11 13.88
CA ARG A 279 7.27 3.33 13.22
C ARG A 279 7.14 4.23 11.99
N ASN A 280 6.10 4.02 11.20
CA ASN A 280 5.78 4.84 10.04
C ASN A 280 5.54 6.30 10.47
N TRP A 281 4.65 6.53 11.46
CA TRP A 281 4.42 7.86 12.01
C TRP A 281 5.70 8.56 12.50
N LEU A 282 6.53 7.87 13.29
CA LEU A 282 7.78 8.45 13.78
C LEU A 282 8.80 8.72 12.66
N SER A 283 8.67 8.07 11.50
CA SER A 283 9.55 8.28 10.35
C SER A 283 9.21 9.54 9.56
N TYR A 284 7.92 9.89 9.42
CA TYR A 284 7.50 10.94 8.48
C TYR A 284 6.48 11.94 9.05
N GLY A 285 6.00 11.76 10.29
CA GLY A 285 4.96 12.60 10.90
C GLY A 285 5.33 14.08 11.07
N HIS A 286 6.62 14.42 10.98
CA HIS A 286 7.10 15.81 10.97
C HIS A 286 6.74 16.57 9.69
N GLN A 287 6.31 15.87 8.63
CA GLN A 287 5.80 16.43 7.37
C GLN A 287 4.28 16.30 7.27
N VAL A 288 3.59 16.03 8.38
CA VAL A 288 2.13 15.90 8.42
C VAL A 288 1.55 17.00 9.29
N GLU A 289 0.67 17.81 8.71
CA GLU A 289 -0.15 18.76 9.46
C GLU A 289 -1.50 18.12 9.77
N ILE A 290 -1.97 18.25 11.02
CA ILE A 290 -3.31 17.82 11.41
C ILE A 290 -4.18 19.08 11.57
N ARG A 291 -5.32 19.11 10.88
CA ARG A 291 -6.31 20.20 10.94
C ARG A 291 -7.66 19.64 11.36
N HIS A 292 -8.48 20.46 11.99
CA HIS A 292 -9.89 20.17 12.26
C HIS A 292 -10.78 21.11 11.44
N HIS A 293 -11.98 20.65 11.05
CA HIS A 293 -12.93 21.46 10.25
C HIS A 293 -13.29 22.84 10.86
N ARG A 294 -13.12 23.03 12.18
CA ARG A 294 -13.21 24.34 12.85
C ARG A 294 -12.05 24.57 13.81
N ARG A 295 -11.38 25.73 13.70
CA ARG A 295 -10.43 26.21 14.71
C ARG A 295 -11.14 26.39 16.05
N THR A 296 -10.87 25.52 17.02
CA THR A 296 -11.24 25.78 18.41
C THR A 296 -10.37 26.90 18.95
N SER A 297 -10.98 27.97 19.45
CA SER A 297 -10.32 29.17 19.98
C SER A 297 -9.61 28.96 21.33
N THR A 298 -9.42 27.72 21.77
CA THR A 298 -8.92 27.38 23.11
C THR A 298 -7.94 26.21 23.04
N GLY A 299 -6.69 26.46 23.40
CA GLY A 299 -5.72 25.40 23.70
C GLY A 299 -4.41 25.55 22.94
N GLN A 300 -3.32 25.20 23.60
CA GLN A 300 -1.94 25.27 23.13
C GLN A 300 -1.77 25.00 21.63
N SER A 301 -0.93 25.81 20.99
CA SER A 301 -0.46 25.58 19.62
C SER A 301 0.01 24.13 19.47
N GLU A 302 -0.72 23.33 18.68
CA GLU A 302 -0.40 21.93 18.40
C GLU A 302 1.00 21.77 17.80
N HIS A 303 1.55 22.85 17.23
CA HIS A 303 2.92 22.96 16.73
C HIS A 303 4.03 22.78 17.79
N GLN A 304 3.70 22.62 19.09
CA GLN A 304 4.68 22.35 20.16
C GLN A 304 4.73 20.90 20.63
N LEU A 305 3.83 20.02 20.16
CA LEU A 305 3.81 18.62 20.59
C LEU A 305 4.88 17.80 19.85
N SER A 306 5.54 16.87 20.55
CA SER A 306 6.41 15.87 19.91
C SER A 306 5.59 14.87 19.09
N LEU A 307 6.23 14.15 18.16
CA LEU A 307 5.54 13.10 17.38
C LEU A 307 4.93 12.02 18.28
N GLU A 308 5.56 11.68 19.39
CA GLU A 308 5.02 10.75 20.38
C GLU A 308 3.76 11.30 21.05
N GLN A 309 3.75 12.58 21.42
CA GLN A 309 2.58 13.21 22.03
C GLN A 309 1.42 13.30 21.03
N LEU A 310 1.70 13.67 19.78
CA LEU A 310 0.73 13.67 18.69
C LEU A 310 0.17 12.27 18.45
N TRP A 311 1.03 11.24 18.48
CA TRP A 311 0.60 9.86 18.36
C TRP A 311 -0.40 9.49 19.45
N GLU A 312 -0.14 9.82 20.71
CA GLU A 312 -1.08 9.49 21.80
C GLU A 312 -2.40 10.25 21.69
N VAL A 313 -2.36 11.53 21.28
CA VAL A 313 -3.58 12.36 21.13
C VAL A 313 -4.44 11.91 19.95
N TYR A 314 -3.82 11.63 18.81
CA TYR A 314 -4.50 11.32 17.54
C TYR A 314 -4.45 9.83 17.18
N LYS A 315 -4.16 8.97 18.17
CA LYS A 315 -4.00 7.52 17.99
C LYS A 315 -5.12 6.86 17.17
N PRO A 316 -6.41 7.15 17.39
CA PRO A 316 -7.49 6.52 16.61
C PRO A 316 -7.36 6.74 15.09
N TYR A 317 -6.86 7.91 14.69
CA TYR A 317 -6.70 8.30 13.29
C TYR A 317 -5.34 7.86 12.75
N LEU A 318 -4.26 8.18 13.47
CA LEU A 318 -2.89 7.90 13.04
C LEU A 318 -2.59 6.40 12.97
N ALA A 319 -3.24 5.60 13.81
CA ALA A 319 -3.15 4.15 13.74
C ALA A 319 -3.58 3.61 12.38
N VAL A 320 -4.65 4.17 11.79
CA VAL A 320 -5.21 3.77 10.49
C VAL A 320 -4.43 4.40 9.34
N LEU A 321 -4.15 5.70 9.41
CA LEU A 321 -3.45 6.44 8.35
C LEU A 321 -2.01 5.96 8.12
N CYS A 322 -1.36 5.47 9.18
CA CYS A 322 -0.01 4.91 9.11
C CYS A 322 0.00 3.38 9.06
N ASP A 323 -1.17 2.73 9.08
CA ASP A 323 -1.29 1.27 9.05
C ASP A 323 -0.67 0.71 7.76
N PRO A 324 0.26 -0.27 7.82
CA PRO A 324 0.75 -0.96 6.64
C PRO A 324 -0.37 -1.72 5.91
N GLN A 325 -0.61 -1.37 4.64
CA GLN A 325 -1.65 -1.97 3.81
C GLN A 325 -1.03 -3.06 2.91
N THR A 326 -0.88 -4.30 3.40
CA THR A 326 -0.36 -5.37 2.53
C THR A 326 -1.32 -5.57 1.35
N SER A 327 -0.81 -5.49 0.10
CA SER A 327 -1.63 -5.51 -1.12
C SER A 327 -2.77 -4.47 -1.10
N GLY A 328 -2.46 -3.22 -0.76
CA GLY A 328 -3.43 -2.13 -0.74
C GLY A 328 -3.87 -1.66 -2.13
N GLY A 329 -4.63 -0.57 -2.16
CA GLY A 329 -5.18 0.02 -3.38
C GLY A 329 -4.24 1.03 -4.01
N LEU A 330 -4.64 1.54 -5.17
CA LEU A 330 -3.97 2.63 -5.86
C LEU A 330 -4.41 3.98 -5.29
N ILE A 331 -3.46 4.89 -5.05
CA ILE A 331 -3.70 6.34 -5.03
C ILE A 331 -3.73 6.81 -6.47
N VAL A 332 -4.79 7.52 -6.85
CA VAL A 332 -4.94 8.09 -8.19
C VAL A 332 -5.16 9.59 -8.08
N CYS A 333 -4.25 10.37 -8.66
CA CYS A 333 -4.41 11.81 -8.78
C CYS A 333 -5.10 12.12 -10.11
N MET A 334 -6.31 12.66 -10.04
CA MET A 334 -7.16 12.98 -11.19
C MET A 334 -7.32 14.49 -11.32
N SER A 335 -7.09 15.03 -12.51
CA SER A 335 -7.35 16.43 -12.81
C SER A 335 -8.83 16.75 -12.65
N THR A 336 -9.13 17.84 -11.93
CA THR A 336 -10.48 18.38 -11.79
C THR A 336 -10.93 19.15 -13.05
N VAL A 337 -10.00 19.45 -13.96
CA VAL A 337 -10.32 20.15 -15.22
C VAL A 337 -11.06 19.21 -16.16
N GLY A 338 -12.20 19.66 -16.69
CA GLY A 338 -12.95 18.93 -17.72
C GLY A 338 -13.85 17.81 -17.21
N GLY A 339 -14.10 17.69 -15.90
CA GLY A 339 -15.02 16.70 -15.34
C GLY A 339 -14.41 15.31 -15.11
N GLY A 340 -13.07 15.20 -15.07
CA GLY A 340 -12.36 13.93 -14.89
C GLY A 340 -12.72 13.17 -13.62
N GLU A 341 -13.21 13.84 -12.57
CA GLU A 341 -13.75 13.20 -11.38
C GLU A 341 -14.89 12.24 -11.73
N TYR A 342 -15.93 12.73 -12.41
CA TYR A 342 -17.11 11.92 -12.75
C TYR A 342 -16.74 10.69 -13.60
N GLU A 343 -15.82 10.86 -14.54
CA GLU A 343 -15.30 9.75 -15.34
C GLU A 343 -14.54 8.73 -14.47
N ALA A 344 -13.78 9.19 -13.46
CA ALA A 344 -13.12 8.33 -12.49
C ALA A 344 -14.15 7.56 -11.65
N GLU A 345 -15.17 8.24 -11.14
CA GLU A 345 -16.23 7.63 -10.31
C GLU A 345 -16.99 6.55 -11.10
N GLU A 346 -17.33 6.84 -12.36
CA GLU A 346 -18.00 5.90 -13.26
C GLU A 346 -17.11 4.68 -13.54
N LEU A 347 -15.83 4.91 -13.85
CA LEU A 347 -14.88 3.83 -14.10
C LEU A 347 -14.68 2.96 -12.86
N LEU A 348 -14.45 3.56 -11.68
CA LEU A 348 -14.33 2.84 -10.42
C LEU A 348 -15.60 2.02 -10.14
N SER A 349 -16.77 2.61 -10.36
CA SER A 349 -18.06 1.92 -10.21
C SER A 349 -18.21 0.74 -11.16
N SER A 350 -17.76 0.86 -12.42
CA SER A 350 -17.79 -0.24 -13.40
C SER A 350 -16.89 -1.43 -13.01
N PHE A 351 -15.86 -1.18 -12.21
CA PHE A 351 -15.02 -2.21 -11.61
C PHE A 351 -15.62 -2.76 -10.29
N GLY A 352 -16.80 -2.32 -9.87
CA GLY A 352 -17.43 -2.76 -8.62
C GLY A 352 -16.86 -2.06 -7.37
N LEU A 353 -16.31 -0.86 -7.52
CA LEU A 353 -15.79 -0.02 -6.43
C LEU A 353 -16.71 1.13 -6.07
N SER A 354 -18.00 1.05 -6.42
CA SER A 354 -18.98 2.13 -6.25
C SER A 354 -19.10 2.66 -4.82
N THR A 355 -18.81 1.85 -3.81
CA THR A 355 -18.87 2.25 -2.39
C THR A 355 -17.67 3.07 -1.93
N ILE A 356 -16.60 3.14 -2.73
CA ILE A 356 -15.36 3.86 -2.44
C ILE A 356 -14.93 4.76 -3.60
N ALA A 357 -15.84 5.00 -4.55
CA ALA A 357 -15.59 5.74 -5.78
C ALA A 357 -15.64 7.26 -5.61
N THR A 358 -15.39 7.77 -4.39
CA THR A 358 -15.40 9.20 -4.09
C THR A 358 -13.99 9.70 -3.80
N PRO A 359 -13.67 10.97 -4.09
CA PRO A 359 -12.40 11.55 -3.70
C PRO A 359 -12.18 11.48 -2.18
N ILE A 360 -10.98 11.11 -1.77
CA ILE A 360 -10.51 11.10 -0.38
C ILE A 360 -9.78 12.38 0.01
N GLY A 361 -9.56 13.29 -0.94
CA GLY A 361 -8.74 14.47 -0.76
C GLY A 361 -8.42 15.18 -2.07
N GLN A 362 -7.55 16.18 -1.97
CA GLN A 362 -7.14 17.02 -3.10
C GLN A 362 -5.68 17.49 -2.97
N THR A 363 -5.00 17.73 -4.08
CA THR A 363 -3.70 18.41 -4.11
C THR A 363 -3.86 19.93 -4.19
N TYR A 364 -2.87 20.67 -3.68
CA TYR A 364 -2.83 22.14 -3.71
C TYR A 364 -1.42 22.65 -4.08
N GLU A 365 -1.35 23.90 -4.52
CA GLU A 365 -0.08 24.60 -4.72
C GLU A 365 0.71 24.72 -3.41
N LEU A 366 2.02 24.50 -3.48
CA LEU A 366 2.94 24.84 -2.40
C LEU A 366 3.31 26.31 -2.49
N TRP A 367 2.82 27.12 -1.55
CA TRP A 367 3.10 28.55 -1.51
C TRP A 367 4.47 28.85 -0.88
N GLU A 368 4.80 28.18 0.24
CA GLU A 368 6.11 28.23 0.92
C GLU A 368 6.36 26.91 1.69
N GLY A 369 7.62 26.54 1.87
CA GLY A 369 8.03 25.36 2.66
C GLY A 369 8.15 24.06 1.87
N ASP A 370 8.40 22.97 2.59
CA ASP A 370 8.53 21.64 2.01
C ASP A 370 7.14 21.03 1.68
N ALA A 371 7.12 20.13 0.71
CA ALA A 371 5.95 19.32 0.40
C ALA A 371 5.50 18.54 1.65
N HIS A 372 4.21 18.60 1.95
CA HIS A 372 3.63 18.02 3.16
C HIS A 372 2.21 17.51 2.90
N VAL A 373 1.73 16.67 3.82
CA VAL A 373 0.35 16.18 3.82
C VAL A 373 -0.42 16.85 4.95
N VAL A 374 -1.63 17.31 4.66
CA VAL A 374 -2.59 17.82 5.61
C VAL A 374 -3.67 16.76 5.81
N ILE A 375 -3.96 16.40 7.06
CA ILE A 375 -5.10 15.56 7.41
C ILE A 375 -6.18 16.45 8.02
N VAL A 376 -7.36 16.43 7.42
CA VAL A 376 -8.56 17.09 7.96
C VAL A 376 -9.36 16.08 8.77
N LEU A 377 -9.46 16.33 10.07
CA LEU A 377 -10.20 15.52 11.03
C LEU A 377 -11.59 16.12 11.33
N PRO A 378 -12.56 15.27 11.74
CA PRO A 378 -13.85 15.72 12.25
C PRO A 378 -13.71 16.59 13.50
N GLU A 379 -14.78 17.26 13.90
CA GLU A 379 -14.79 18.10 15.11
C GLU A 379 -14.47 17.27 16.36
N ARG A 380 -13.66 17.84 17.26
CA ARG A 380 -13.17 17.15 18.47
C ARG A 380 -14.29 16.66 19.42
N ASN A 381 -15.51 17.14 19.27
CA ASN A 381 -16.67 16.78 20.08
C ASN A 381 -17.33 15.44 19.67
N GLU A 382 -16.90 14.81 18.57
CA GLU A 382 -17.46 13.52 18.11
C GLU A 382 -16.69 12.29 18.62
N LEU A 383 -15.55 12.48 19.29
CA LEU A 383 -14.94 11.39 20.07
C LEU A 383 -15.67 11.29 21.41
N SER A 384 -16.62 10.36 21.50
CA SER A 384 -17.28 9.99 22.75
C SER A 384 -16.24 9.69 23.84
N PRO A 385 -16.36 10.21 25.08
CA PRO A 385 -15.40 9.96 26.16
C PRO A 385 -15.39 8.54 26.74
N ASP A 386 -16.22 7.62 26.25
CA ASP A 386 -16.38 6.29 26.86
C ASP A 386 -15.77 5.18 26.01
N LEU A 387 -14.44 5.07 26.09
CA LEU A 387 -13.73 3.80 25.94
C LEU A 387 -13.04 3.49 27.26
N SER A 388 -13.86 3.28 28.29
CA SER A 388 -13.45 2.70 29.57
C SER A 388 -14.32 1.49 29.90
N LEU A 389 -14.03 0.33 29.29
CA LEU A 389 -14.39 -0.99 29.82
C LEU A 389 -13.29 -2.01 29.50
#